data_AF-A0A060T109-F1
#
_entry.id   AF-A0A060T109-F1
#
_cell.length_a   1.000
_cell.length_b   1.000
_cell.length_c   1.000
_cell.angle_alpha   90.00
_cell.angle_beta   90.00
_cell.angle_gamma   90.00
#
_symmetry.space_group_name_H-M   'P 1'
#
loop_
_entity.id
_entity.type
_entity.pdbx_description
1 polymer ?
#
loop_
_entity_poly.entity_id
_entity_poly.type
_entity_poly.pdbx_seq_one_letter_code
_entity_poly.pdbx_strand_id
1 'polypeptide(L)'
;MFEYKRISVAGNLNGSIDLTLAFISPDADFSKIVPLAWKVFTLTDGGTSVLKSPIGSTLNRSAPHADTCTEVYNFPWSNIIGGCYAKMDSGTQVVSGHGYTQIPNGHSCSLLKDHSPPTELRQRKIQLVNRSRESADICGGFITDCNEPNEAFHPVVVFSEVLDQNPICLDYAPILHIWATLDFAQSQKLDESVTWIPPLWKGDLSKIGPADSEVSFTVKRVNGALVVEGPKVFVAKA
;
A
#
# COMPACT_ATOMS: atom_id res chain seq x y z
N MET A 1 14.22 -2.67 12.86
CA MET A 1 13.27 -3.70 13.32
C MET A 1 12.21 -3.84 12.25
N PHE A 2 11.86 -5.07 11.87
CA PHE A 2 10.78 -5.29 10.92
C PHE A 2 9.45 -5.00 11.62
N GLU A 3 8.59 -4.24 10.95
CA GLU A 3 7.27 -3.90 11.44
C GLU A 3 6.25 -4.48 10.48
N TYR A 4 5.31 -5.23 11.05
CA TYR A 4 4.10 -5.64 10.37
C TYR A 4 2.90 -4.98 11.04
N LYS A 5 1.92 -4.56 10.26
CA LYS A 5 0.63 -4.06 10.77
C LYS A 5 -0.49 -4.61 9.90
N ARG A 6 -1.66 -4.77 10.52
CA ARG A 6 -2.91 -5.05 9.81
C ARG A 6 -3.73 -3.78 9.74
N ILE A 7 -4.05 -3.33 8.54
CA ILE A 7 -4.91 -2.17 8.32
C ILE A 7 -6.34 -2.68 8.14
N SER A 8 -7.24 -2.25 9.03
CA SER A 8 -8.64 -2.64 9.01
C SER A 8 -9.51 -1.45 8.63
N VAL A 9 -10.34 -1.58 7.61
CA VAL A 9 -11.29 -0.54 7.20
C VAL A 9 -12.70 -1.08 7.25
N ALA A 10 -13.56 -0.36 7.96
CA ALA A 10 -14.94 -0.73 8.27
C ALA A 10 -15.93 0.37 7.83
N GLY A 11 -17.14 -0.01 7.45
CA GLY A 11 -18.21 0.90 6.99
C GLY A 11 -19.43 1.02 7.92
N ASN A 12 -19.99 2.23 7.98
CA ASN A 12 -21.33 2.52 8.47
C ASN A 12 -21.91 3.68 7.65
N LEU A 13 -22.39 3.37 6.45
CA LEU A 13 -22.50 4.32 5.34
C LEU A 13 -23.92 4.55 4.83
N ASN A 14 -24.88 3.71 5.22
CA ASN A 14 -26.22 3.60 4.65
C ASN A 14 -26.19 3.57 3.11
N GLY A 15 -25.26 2.79 2.54
CA GLY A 15 -25.01 2.68 1.10
C GLY A 15 -23.64 2.09 0.80
N SER A 16 -23.28 2.06 -0.49
CA SER A 16 -21.94 1.64 -0.94
C SER A 16 -21.05 2.85 -1.21
N ILE A 17 -19.76 2.69 -1.01
CA ILE A 17 -18.77 3.67 -1.46
C ILE A 17 -17.47 3.01 -1.90
N ASP A 18 -16.89 3.50 -2.99
CA ASP A 18 -15.56 3.07 -3.39
C ASP A 18 -14.52 3.82 -2.57
N LEU A 19 -13.56 3.09 -2.01
CA LEU A 19 -12.43 3.65 -1.29
C LEU A 19 -11.15 3.40 -2.08
N THR A 20 -10.28 4.41 -2.10
CA THR A 20 -8.95 4.34 -2.67
C THR A 20 -7.93 4.64 -1.58
N LEU A 21 -7.04 3.68 -1.35
CA LEU A 21 -5.92 3.78 -0.42
C LEU A 21 -4.63 3.88 -1.24
N ALA A 22 -3.77 4.82 -0.89
CA ALA A 22 -2.44 4.95 -1.50
C ALA A 22 -1.39 5.40 -0.50
N PHE A 23 -0.14 5.05 -0.78
CA PHE A 23 1.02 5.57 -0.07
C PHE A 23 1.64 6.69 -0.91
N ILE A 24 1.65 7.92 -0.39
CA ILE A 24 2.19 9.07 -1.10
C ILE A 24 3.22 9.76 -0.21
N SER A 25 4.48 9.77 -0.67
CA SER A 25 5.55 10.49 -0.01
C SER A 25 5.26 12.00 0.02
N PRO A 26 5.64 12.75 1.07
CA PRO A 26 5.46 14.21 1.11
C PRO A 26 6.09 14.92 -0.09
N ASP A 27 7.18 14.34 -0.60
CA ASP A 27 7.99 14.90 -1.68
C ASP A 27 7.72 14.19 -3.03
N ALA A 28 6.56 13.54 -3.17
CA ALA A 28 6.18 12.87 -4.41
C ALA A 28 6.02 13.88 -5.56
N ASP A 29 6.90 13.76 -6.56
CA ASP A 29 6.82 14.48 -7.82
C ASP A 29 6.07 13.61 -8.84
N PHE A 30 4.79 13.88 -9.08
CA PHE A 30 3.94 13.09 -10.00
C PHE A 30 4.45 13.07 -11.45
N SER A 31 5.44 13.88 -11.82
CA SER A 31 6.10 13.81 -13.13
C SER A 31 7.21 12.75 -13.21
N LYS A 32 7.73 12.28 -12.07
CA LYS A 32 8.89 11.36 -12.00
C LYS A 32 8.69 10.19 -11.06
N ILE A 33 7.99 10.41 -9.96
CA ILE A 33 7.71 9.50 -8.85
C ILE A 33 6.18 9.45 -8.72
N VAL A 34 5.57 8.46 -9.37
CA VAL A 34 4.12 8.36 -9.50
C VAL A 34 3.59 7.38 -8.46
N PRO A 35 2.81 7.82 -7.47
CA PRO A 35 2.17 6.92 -6.52
C PRO A 35 1.11 6.04 -7.21
N LEU A 36 0.83 4.87 -6.64
CA LEU A 36 -0.18 3.94 -7.13
C LEU A 36 -1.36 3.86 -6.17
N ALA A 37 -2.56 3.64 -6.73
CA ALA A 37 -3.75 3.26 -5.99
C ALA A 37 -3.58 1.86 -5.37
N TRP A 38 -2.94 1.76 -4.21
CA TRP A 38 -2.55 0.49 -3.59
C TRP A 38 -3.73 -0.46 -3.35
N LYS A 39 -4.83 0.02 -2.76
CA LYS A 39 -6.07 -0.76 -2.60
C LYS A 39 -7.26 0.06 -3.08
N VAL A 40 -8.09 -0.57 -3.89
CA VAL A 40 -9.37 -0.02 -4.35
C VAL A 40 -10.43 -1.06 -4.10
N PHE A 41 -11.48 -0.70 -3.36
CA PHE A 41 -12.56 -1.62 -3.02
C PHE A 41 -13.85 -0.86 -2.69
N THR A 42 -14.99 -1.51 -2.92
CA THR A 42 -16.30 -0.99 -2.55
C THR A 42 -16.62 -1.40 -1.12
N LEU A 43 -16.75 -0.43 -0.23
CA LEU A 43 -17.23 -0.64 1.12
C LEU A 43 -18.76 -0.59 1.12
N THR A 44 -19.40 -1.69 1.54
CA THR A 44 -20.86 -1.81 1.59
C THR A 44 -21.36 -2.01 3.03
N ASP A 45 -22.57 -1.51 3.32
CA ASP A 45 -23.30 -1.93 4.52
C ASP A 45 -24.06 -3.23 4.21
N GLY A 46 -23.85 -4.29 4.99
CA GLY A 46 -24.77 -5.44 5.04
C GLY A 46 -24.53 -6.64 4.09
N GLY A 47 -23.28 -6.97 3.75
CA GLY A 47 -22.93 -8.29 3.23
C GLY A 47 -22.58 -9.28 4.35
N THR A 48 -22.94 -10.56 4.22
CA THR A 48 -22.51 -11.63 5.13
C THR A 48 -20.98 -11.63 5.22
N SER A 49 -20.44 -11.42 6.41
CA SER A 49 -19.01 -11.52 6.68
C SER A 49 -18.56 -12.97 6.54
N VAL A 50 -18.12 -13.35 5.35
CA VAL A 50 -17.06 -14.36 5.24
C VAL A 50 -15.77 -13.60 5.49
N LEU A 51 -15.12 -13.87 6.61
CA LEU A 51 -13.71 -13.55 6.82
C LEU A 51 -12.91 -14.20 5.69
N LYS A 52 -12.73 -13.50 4.56
CA LYS A 52 -11.74 -13.88 3.56
C LYS A 52 -10.40 -13.30 4.01
N SER A 53 -9.82 -13.95 5.01
CA SER A 53 -8.38 -13.81 5.26
C SER A 53 -7.64 -14.76 4.31
N PRO A 54 -6.58 -14.34 3.62
CA PRO A 54 -5.63 -15.28 3.02
C PRO A 54 -4.81 -16.03 4.09
N ILE A 55 -4.83 -15.60 5.36
CA ILE A 55 -3.94 -16.12 6.40
C ILE A 55 -4.73 -16.35 7.71
N GLY A 56 -4.86 -17.63 8.08
CA GLY A 56 -5.74 -18.12 9.15
C GLY A 56 -5.35 -17.72 10.58
N SER A 57 -5.63 -16.48 10.97
CA SER A 57 -5.69 -16.08 12.39
C SER A 57 -7.03 -15.40 12.69
N THR A 58 -7.91 -16.14 13.38
CA THR A 58 -9.19 -15.64 13.90
C THR A 58 -8.91 -14.79 15.14
N LEU A 59 -9.07 -13.47 15.05
CA LEU A 59 -9.14 -12.62 16.24
C LEU A 59 -10.54 -12.76 16.84
N ASN A 60 -10.63 -13.38 18.02
CA ASN A 60 -11.89 -13.46 18.77
C ASN A 60 -12.25 -12.07 19.29
N ARG A 61 -13.20 -11.39 18.63
CA ARG A 61 -13.90 -10.24 19.19
C ARG A 61 -15.14 -10.72 19.95
N SER A 62 -15.26 -10.33 21.21
CA SER A 62 -16.55 -10.32 21.91
C SER A 62 -17.45 -9.28 21.23
N ALA A 63 -18.59 -9.74 20.72
CA ALA A 63 -19.53 -8.92 19.96
C ALA A 63 -20.16 -7.82 20.84
N PRO A 64 -20.10 -6.54 20.44
CA PRO A 64 -21.09 -5.59 20.90
C PRO A 64 -22.43 -5.88 20.19
N HIS A 65 -23.51 -5.53 20.87
CA HIS A 65 -24.93 -5.61 20.50
C HIS A 65 -25.24 -5.73 19.00
N ALA A 66 -26.17 -6.63 18.68
CA ALA A 66 -26.74 -6.81 17.36
C ALA A 66 -27.46 -5.54 16.87
N ASP A 67 -26.76 -4.71 16.09
CA ASP A 67 -27.28 -3.86 15.02
C ASP A 67 -26.08 -3.23 14.30
N THR A 68 -26.04 -3.34 12.96
CA THR A 68 -24.96 -3.00 12.00
C THR A 68 -23.95 -4.11 11.69
N CYS A 69 -24.25 -4.89 10.64
CA CYS A 69 -23.31 -5.77 9.95
C CYS A 69 -22.35 -4.92 9.10
N THR A 70 -21.17 -4.63 9.66
CA THR A 70 -20.10 -3.89 8.99
C THR A 70 -19.18 -4.84 8.23
N GLU A 71 -19.05 -4.68 6.91
CA GLU A 71 -17.99 -5.32 6.15
C GLU A 71 -16.63 -4.75 6.61
N VAL A 72 -15.67 -5.63 6.92
CA VAL A 72 -14.33 -5.25 7.38
C VAL A 72 -13.30 -5.78 6.40
N TYR A 73 -12.59 -4.85 5.76
CA TYR A 73 -11.47 -5.15 4.88
C TYR A 73 -10.17 -5.12 5.66
N ASN A 74 -9.33 -6.14 5.46
CA ASN A 74 -8.06 -6.29 6.16
C ASN A 74 -6.92 -6.32 5.14
N PHE A 75 -5.94 -5.44 5.33
CA PHE A 75 -4.76 -5.36 4.46
C PHE A 75 -3.49 -5.49 5.28
N PRO A 76 -2.61 -6.46 4.98
CA PRO A 76 -1.29 -6.50 5.59
C PRO A 76 -0.44 -5.35 5.07
N TRP A 77 0.39 -4.79 5.95
CA TRP A 77 1.39 -3.79 5.65
C TRP A 77 2.69 -4.15 6.37
N SER A 78 3.82 -3.82 5.77
CA SER A 78 5.12 -3.92 6.42
C SER A 78 6.03 -2.74 6.08
N ASN A 79 7.10 -2.59 6.86
CA ASN A 79 8.21 -1.70 6.54
C ASN A 79 9.35 -2.40 5.76
N ILE A 80 9.14 -3.64 5.30
CA ILE A 80 10.11 -4.36 4.48
C ILE A 80 9.95 -3.88 3.05
N ILE A 81 11.01 -3.30 2.49
CA ILE A 81 10.96 -2.65 1.19
C ILE A 81 11.46 -3.59 0.11
N GLY A 82 10.88 -3.50 -1.07
CA GLY A 82 11.33 -4.18 -2.27
C GLY A 82 11.38 -3.26 -3.47
N GLY A 83 12.12 -3.69 -4.48
CA GLY A 83 12.16 -3.04 -5.78
C GLY A 83 12.10 -4.06 -6.91
N CYS A 84 11.51 -3.66 -8.03
CA CYS A 84 11.45 -4.49 -9.24
C CYS A 84 11.26 -3.62 -10.50
N TYR A 85 11.30 -4.25 -11.67
CA TYR A 85 10.82 -3.61 -12.89
C TYR A 85 9.31 -3.45 -12.87
N ALA A 86 8.85 -2.29 -13.32
CA ALA A 86 7.44 -2.04 -13.57
C ALA A 86 7.07 -2.54 -14.97
N LYS A 87 5.95 -3.27 -15.07
CA LYS A 87 5.26 -3.46 -16.34
C LYS A 87 3.93 -2.75 -16.27
N MET A 88 3.74 -1.84 -17.21
CA MET A 88 2.57 -0.99 -17.28
C MET A 88 1.69 -1.38 -18.46
N ASP A 89 0.40 -1.51 -18.19
CA ASP A 89 -0.60 -1.62 -19.23
C ASP A 89 -0.87 -0.24 -19.82
N SER A 90 -0.63 -0.06 -21.11
CA SER A 90 -0.71 1.25 -21.76
C SER A 90 -2.12 1.83 -21.82
N GLY A 91 -3.16 0.99 -21.80
CA GLY A 91 -4.55 1.42 -21.86
C GLY A 91 -5.11 1.82 -20.50
N THR A 92 -4.72 1.13 -19.43
CA THR A 92 -5.28 1.30 -18.09
C THR A 92 -4.34 2.01 -17.13
N GLN A 93 -3.05 2.16 -17.47
CA GLN A 93 -2.01 2.65 -16.57
C GLN A 93 -1.86 1.82 -15.28
N VAL A 94 -2.37 0.57 -15.30
CA VAL A 94 -2.20 -0.40 -14.21
C VAL A 94 -0.79 -0.95 -14.25
N VAL A 95 -0.16 -0.98 -13.08
CA VAL A 95 1.23 -1.39 -12.92
C VAL A 95 1.30 -2.75 -12.24
N SER A 96 2.07 -3.63 -12.83
CA SER A 96 2.44 -4.93 -12.26
C SER A 96 3.94 -4.96 -11.97
N GLY A 97 4.32 -5.55 -10.83
CA GLY A 97 5.71 -5.86 -10.54
C GLY A 97 6.10 -7.20 -11.18
N HIS A 98 7.22 -7.23 -11.90
CA HIS A 98 7.93 -8.49 -12.16
C HIS A 98 8.77 -8.88 -10.94
N GLY A 99 9.36 -10.08 -10.89
CA GLY A 99 10.12 -10.58 -9.73
C GLY A 99 10.93 -9.50 -9.00
N TYR A 100 10.76 -9.41 -7.69
CA TYR A 100 11.32 -8.34 -6.85
C TYR A 100 12.50 -8.85 -6.02
N THR A 101 13.25 -7.90 -5.47
CA THR A 101 14.25 -8.17 -4.44
C THR A 101 13.91 -7.34 -3.21
N GLN A 102 13.97 -8.00 -2.05
CA GLN A 102 13.99 -7.33 -0.77
C GLN A 102 15.20 -6.43 -0.65
N ILE A 103 14.99 -5.22 -0.15
CA ILE A 103 16.05 -4.23 0.08
C ILE A 103 16.16 -4.04 1.58
N PRO A 104 17.22 -4.57 2.21
CA PRO A 104 17.42 -4.37 3.64
C PRO A 104 17.50 -2.87 3.98
N ASN A 105 17.09 -2.50 5.18
CA ASN A 105 17.12 -1.10 5.61
C ASN A 105 18.52 -0.52 5.46
N GLY A 106 18.61 0.62 4.78
CA GLY A 106 19.88 1.28 4.48
C GLY A 106 20.77 0.50 3.51
N HIS A 107 20.20 -0.35 2.63
CA HIS A 107 20.91 -1.05 1.56
C HIS A 107 20.33 -0.65 0.20
N SER A 108 21.05 -0.89 -0.90
CA SER A 108 20.58 -0.61 -2.26
C SER A 108 20.42 -1.90 -3.06
N CYS A 109 19.79 -1.87 -4.23
CA CYS A 109 19.78 -2.99 -5.17
C CYS A 109 19.94 -2.55 -6.64
N SER A 110 20.46 -3.44 -7.48
CA SER A 110 20.56 -3.28 -8.93
C SER A 110 19.57 -4.17 -9.65
N LEU A 111 18.73 -3.59 -10.49
CA LEU A 111 17.77 -4.32 -11.32
C LEU A 111 18.46 -4.80 -12.61
N LEU A 112 18.40 -6.09 -12.93
CA LEU A 112 19.10 -6.68 -14.08
C LEU A 112 18.18 -6.92 -15.29
N LYS A 113 18.71 -6.80 -16.51
CA LYS A 113 17.90 -6.90 -17.76
C LYS A 113 17.14 -8.22 -17.90
N ASP A 114 17.71 -9.31 -17.40
CA ASP A 114 17.15 -10.65 -17.52
C ASP A 114 15.93 -10.90 -16.61
N HIS A 115 15.45 -9.85 -15.92
CA HIS A 115 14.39 -9.91 -14.93
C HIS A 115 14.69 -10.87 -13.79
N SER A 116 15.95 -11.26 -13.62
CA SER A 116 16.40 -11.97 -12.44
C SER A 116 16.20 -11.08 -11.21
N PRO A 117 16.00 -11.69 -10.02
CA PRO A 117 15.88 -10.94 -8.79
C PRO A 117 17.02 -9.91 -8.68
N PRO A 118 16.70 -8.64 -8.41
CA PRO A 118 17.71 -7.60 -8.28
C PRO A 118 18.84 -7.97 -7.32
N THR A 119 20.05 -7.51 -7.60
CA THR A 119 21.23 -7.80 -6.78
C THR A 119 21.38 -6.76 -5.68
N GLU A 120 21.49 -7.18 -4.41
CA GLU A 120 21.76 -6.27 -3.29
C GLU A 120 23.15 -5.61 -3.42
N LEU A 121 23.21 -4.31 -3.11
CA LEU A 121 24.41 -3.49 -3.07
C LEU A 121 24.66 -3.01 -1.63
N ARG A 122 25.91 -3.10 -1.17
CA ARG A 122 26.35 -2.63 0.16
C ARG A 122 26.50 -1.11 0.24
N GLN A 123 25.42 -0.37 0.00
CA GLN A 123 25.38 1.11 0.08
C GLN A 123 24.36 1.56 1.12
N ARG A 124 24.70 2.57 1.95
CA ARG A 124 23.92 2.99 3.13
C ARG A 124 22.56 3.65 2.87
N LYS A 125 22.15 3.84 1.62
CA LYS A 125 20.88 4.46 1.23
C LYS A 125 20.01 3.44 0.50
N ILE A 126 18.69 3.56 0.60
CA ILE A 126 17.77 2.74 -0.18
C ILE A 126 17.75 3.27 -1.61
N GLN A 127 18.45 2.59 -2.52
CA GLN A 127 18.50 2.94 -3.94
C GLN A 127 18.15 1.76 -4.82
N LEU A 128 17.45 2.04 -5.92
CA LEU A 128 17.27 1.12 -7.03
C LEU A 128 18.14 1.63 -8.18
N VAL A 129 18.95 0.76 -8.77
CA VAL A 129 19.79 1.11 -9.91
C VAL A 129 19.31 0.34 -11.12
N ASN A 130 18.93 1.04 -12.18
CA ASN A 130 18.65 0.38 -13.46
C ASN A 130 19.97 -0.18 -14.04
N ARG A 131 20.00 -1.47 -14.40
CA ARG A 131 21.12 -2.10 -15.14
C ARG A 131 20.62 -2.87 -16.38
N SER A 132 19.53 -2.40 -16.99
CA SER A 132 18.93 -3.02 -18.17
C SER A 132 19.64 -2.70 -19.49
N ARG A 133 20.60 -1.76 -19.49
CA ARG A 133 21.25 -1.17 -20.68
C ARG A 133 20.34 -0.28 -21.53
N GLU A 134 19.13 -0.01 -21.07
CA GLU A 134 18.14 0.85 -21.70
C GLU A 134 17.37 1.62 -20.63
N SER A 135 16.52 2.58 -21.01
CA SER A 135 15.60 3.20 -20.05
C SER A 135 14.51 2.21 -19.65
N ALA A 136 14.16 2.15 -18.38
CA ALA A 136 13.12 1.26 -17.88
C ALA A 136 12.31 1.90 -16.76
N ASP A 137 11.05 1.48 -16.65
CA ASP A 137 10.22 1.84 -15.51
C ASP A 137 10.52 0.91 -14.32
N ILE A 138 10.58 1.51 -13.13
CA ILE A 138 10.95 0.82 -11.90
C ILE A 138 9.86 1.00 -10.86
N CYS A 139 9.50 -0.07 -10.16
CA CYS A 139 8.59 -0.03 -9.01
C CYS A 139 9.35 -0.06 -7.69
N GLY A 140 8.85 0.71 -6.73
CA GLY A 140 9.13 0.55 -5.30
C GLY A 140 7.86 0.12 -4.56
N GLY A 141 8.04 -0.67 -3.49
CA GLY A 141 6.92 -1.23 -2.75
C GLY A 141 7.34 -1.83 -1.43
N PHE A 142 6.39 -2.44 -0.74
CA PHE A 142 6.65 -3.20 0.48
C PHE A 142 6.31 -4.68 0.28
N ILE A 143 6.87 -5.53 1.14
CA ILE A 143 6.77 -6.99 1.08
C ILE A 143 6.04 -7.49 2.33
N THR A 144 4.92 -8.18 2.14
CA THR A 144 4.21 -8.85 3.25
C THR A 144 4.60 -10.31 3.30
N ASP A 145 4.53 -10.91 4.50
CA ASP A 145 4.83 -12.33 4.72
C ASP A 145 6.24 -12.70 4.22
N CYS A 146 7.23 -11.85 4.55
CA CYS A 146 8.58 -12.00 4.02
C CYS A 146 9.27 -13.28 4.52
N ASN A 147 9.82 -14.06 3.59
CA ASN A 147 10.38 -15.40 3.76
C ASN A 147 9.34 -16.49 4.10
N GLU A 148 8.05 -16.22 3.89
CA GLU A 148 6.95 -17.18 4.11
C GLU A 148 6.33 -17.62 2.77
N PRO A 149 5.59 -18.75 2.73
CA PRO A 149 4.96 -19.25 1.50
C PRO A 149 3.97 -18.29 0.83
N ASN A 150 3.42 -17.34 1.59
CA ASN A 150 2.46 -16.34 1.11
C ASN A 150 3.12 -14.98 0.85
N GLU A 151 4.45 -14.91 0.73
CA GLU A 151 5.18 -13.68 0.46
C GLU A 151 4.58 -12.93 -0.75
N ALA A 152 4.32 -11.64 -0.58
CA ALA A 152 3.75 -10.80 -1.62
C ALA A 152 4.38 -9.42 -1.65
N PHE A 153 4.77 -8.98 -2.85
CA PHE A 153 5.20 -7.62 -3.10
C PHE A 153 4.02 -6.74 -3.52
N HIS A 154 3.89 -5.59 -2.87
CA HIS A 154 2.86 -4.59 -3.14
C HIS A 154 3.51 -3.34 -3.71
N PRO A 155 3.47 -3.13 -5.05
CA PRO A 155 3.99 -1.91 -5.64
C PRO A 155 3.11 -0.72 -5.21
N VAL A 156 3.75 0.37 -4.80
CA VAL A 156 3.05 1.60 -4.36
C VAL A 156 3.55 2.84 -5.07
N VAL A 157 4.68 2.76 -5.76
CA VAL A 157 5.29 3.89 -6.47
C VAL A 157 6.02 3.41 -7.72
N VAL A 158 5.96 4.21 -8.78
CA VAL A 158 6.67 4.00 -10.03
C VAL A 158 7.58 5.17 -10.34
N PHE A 159 8.79 4.84 -10.76
CA PHE A 159 9.76 5.75 -11.33
C PHE A 159 9.80 5.48 -12.83
N SER A 160 9.38 6.47 -13.62
CA SER A 160 9.26 6.28 -15.08
C SER A 160 10.57 6.62 -15.78
N GLU A 161 10.86 5.90 -16.87
CA GLU A 161 11.98 6.16 -17.78
C GLU A 161 13.36 6.30 -17.10
N VAL A 162 13.62 5.47 -16.08
CA VAL A 162 14.91 5.51 -15.37
C VAL A 162 16.00 5.07 -16.34
N LEU A 163 16.95 5.95 -16.65
CA LEU A 163 18.06 5.64 -17.56
C LEU A 163 18.98 4.55 -16.99
N ASP A 164 19.68 3.84 -17.86
CA ASP A 164 20.67 2.84 -17.46
C ASP A 164 21.72 3.44 -16.51
N GLN A 165 22.08 2.68 -15.48
CA GLN A 165 23.02 3.01 -14.41
C GLN A 165 22.63 4.19 -13.52
N ASN A 166 21.48 4.83 -13.75
CA ASN A 166 21.02 5.89 -12.88
C ASN A 166 20.41 5.29 -11.60
N PRO A 167 20.91 5.69 -10.41
CA PRO A 167 20.28 5.35 -9.16
C PRO A 167 19.05 6.24 -8.93
N ILE A 168 17.97 5.63 -8.46
CA ILE A 168 16.82 6.32 -7.86
C ILE A 168 16.79 6.03 -6.37
N CYS A 169 16.52 7.03 -5.55
CA CYS A 169 16.33 6.84 -4.12
C CYS A 169 14.88 6.45 -3.87
N LEU A 170 14.67 5.32 -3.20
CA LEU A 170 13.36 4.93 -2.73
C LEU A 170 13.17 5.46 -1.31
N ASP A 171 12.59 6.66 -1.22
CA ASP A 171 12.18 7.25 0.05
C ASP A 171 10.76 6.79 0.40
N TYR A 172 10.66 5.53 0.84
CA TYR A 172 9.40 4.96 1.27
C TYR A 172 9.00 5.55 2.64
N ALA A 173 8.16 6.57 2.61
CA ALA A 173 7.42 7.04 3.76
C ALA A 173 6.02 6.37 3.75
N PRO A 174 5.61 5.61 4.78
CA PRO A 174 4.33 4.90 4.79
C PRO A 174 3.18 5.84 5.17
N ILE A 175 3.08 6.96 4.44
CA ILE A 175 2.01 7.94 4.60
C ILE A 175 0.81 7.47 3.80
N LEU A 176 -0.07 6.77 4.51
CA LEU A 176 -1.31 6.26 3.97
C LEU A 176 -2.31 7.42 3.82
N HIS A 177 -2.91 7.49 2.64
CA HIS A 177 -4.03 8.37 2.33
C HIS A 177 -5.26 7.50 2.03
N ILE A 178 -6.42 7.93 2.49
CA ILE A 178 -7.72 7.28 2.26
C ILE A 178 -8.64 8.30 1.59
N TRP A 179 -9.06 8.03 0.36
CA TRP A 179 -10.10 8.79 -0.34
C TRP A 179 -11.35 7.95 -0.51
N ALA A 180 -12.46 8.64 -0.74
CA ALA A 180 -13.68 8.05 -1.24
C ALA A 180 -13.94 8.50 -2.67
N THR A 181 -14.56 7.61 -3.47
CA THR A 181 -15.12 7.91 -4.79
C THR A 181 -14.09 8.47 -5.78
N LEU A 182 -12.87 7.93 -5.78
CA LEU A 182 -11.94 8.17 -6.89
C LEU A 182 -12.12 7.08 -7.96
N ASP A 183 -12.03 7.47 -9.22
CA ASP A 183 -12.14 6.58 -10.38
C ASP A 183 -10.76 6.05 -10.80
N PHE A 184 -10.13 5.29 -9.89
CA PHE A 184 -8.88 4.58 -10.15
C PHE A 184 -9.04 3.08 -9.91
N ALA A 185 -8.40 2.26 -10.74
CA ALA A 185 -8.24 0.83 -10.51
C ALA A 185 -7.10 0.55 -9.52
N GLN A 186 -7.12 -0.62 -8.89
CA GLN A 186 -6.01 -1.06 -8.05
C GLN A 186 -4.70 -1.12 -8.86
N SER A 187 -3.62 -0.61 -8.28
CA SER A 187 -2.30 -0.47 -8.89
C SER A 187 -2.23 0.45 -10.11
N GLN A 188 -3.28 1.23 -10.38
CA GLN A 188 -3.23 2.30 -11.37
C GLN A 188 -2.36 3.46 -10.87
N LYS A 189 -1.62 4.09 -11.78
CA LYS A 189 -0.95 5.37 -11.54
C LYS A 189 -1.96 6.42 -11.11
N LEU A 190 -1.72 7.04 -9.95
CA LEU A 190 -2.42 8.26 -9.59
C LEU A 190 -1.89 9.41 -10.44
N ASP A 191 -2.79 10.28 -10.86
CA ASP A 191 -2.41 11.55 -11.50
C ASP A 191 -2.46 12.71 -10.49
N GLU A 192 -2.06 13.90 -10.92
CA GLU A 192 -2.02 15.09 -10.07
C GLU A 192 -3.38 15.53 -9.52
N SER A 193 -4.51 15.03 -10.05
CA SER A 193 -5.85 15.43 -9.59
C SER A 193 -6.07 15.11 -8.12
N VAL A 194 -5.46 14.02 -7.62
CA VAL A 194 -5.59 13.61 -6.21
C VAL A 194 -4.99 14.62 -5.23
N THR A 195 -4.09 15.51 -5.70
CA THR A 195 -3.49 16.56 -4.86
C THR A 195 -4.49 17.68 -4.52
N TRP A 196 -5.53 17.83 -5.34
CA TRP A 196 -6.60 18.82 -5.15
C TRP A 196 -7.80 18.25 -4.39
N ILE A 197 -7.84 16.93 -4.17
CA ILE A 197 -8.93 16.24 -3.47
C ILE A 197 -8.45 15.93 -2.05
N PRO A 198 -9.01 16.58 -1.01
CA PRO A 198 -8.65 16.27 0.36
C PRO A 198 -8.95 14.79 0.69
N PRO A 199 -7.99 14.03 1.22
CA PRO A 199 -8.27 12.68 1.70
C PRO A 199 -9.20 12.75 2.90
N LEU A 200 -10.05 11.73 3.07
CA LEU A 200 -10.83 11.54 4.29
C LEU A 200 -9.93 11.34 5.51
N TRP A 201 -8.75 10.75 5.29
CA TRP A 201 -7.73 10.57 6.30
C TRP A 201 -6.33 10.47 5.68
N LYS A 202 -5.33 11.01 6.39
CA LYS A 202 -3.91 10.93 6.05
C LYS A 202 -3.08 10.72 7.30
N GLY A 203 -2.12 9.80 7.28
CA GLY A 203 -1.20 9.62 8.40
C GLY A 203 -0.04 8.66 8.13
N ASP A 204 1.03 8.82 8.90
CA ASP A 204 2.24 8.01 8.82
C ASP A 204 2.09 6.74 9.68
N LEU A 205 2.00 5.58 9.03
CA LEU A 205 1.78 4.30 9.73
C LEU A 205 2.93 3.93 10.66
N SER A 206 4.17 4.37 10.38
CA SER A 206 5.33 4.10 11.26
C SER A 206 5.20 4.80 12.62
N LYS A 207 4.34 5.82 12.71
CA LYS A 207 4.09 6.59 13.94
C LYS A 207 2.84 6.15 14.69
N ILE A 208 2.13 5.12 14.21
CA ILE A 208 0.83 4.70 14.75
C ILE A 208 0.93 3.30 15.35
N GLY A 209 0.92 3.21 16.69
CA GLY A 209 0.93 1.93 17.41
C GLY A 209 2.25 1.15 17.28
N PRO A 210 2.44 0.09 18.08
CA PRO A 210 3.64 -0.76 18.00
C PRO A 210 3.64 -1.64 16.73
N ALA A 211 4.73 -2.36 16.50
CA ALA A 211 4.76 -3.47 15.55
C ALA A 211 3.71 -4.54 15.93
N ASP A 212 3.27 -5.31 14.94
CA ASP A 212 2.29 -6.39 15.06
C ASP A 212 0.91 -5.96 15.62
N SER A 213 0.57 -4.69 15.40
CA SER A 213 -0.73 -4.12 15.76
C SER A 213 -1.70 -4.08 14.58
N GLU A 214 -3.00 -4.08 14.92
CA GLU A 214 -4.07 -3.72 14.01
C GLU A 214 -4.37 -2.23 14.12
N VAL A 215 -4.35 -1.54 12.98
CA VAL A 215 -4.71 -0.12 12.83
C VAL A 215 -6.06 -0.06 12.13
N SER A 216 -7.10 0.32 12.86
CA SER A 216 -8.49 0.27 12.40
C SER A 216 -9.06 1.65 12.14
N PHE A 217 -9.79 1.76 11.03
CA PHE A 217 -10.52 2.93 10.57
C PHE A 217 -12.00 2.57 10.37
N THR A 218 -12.89 3.49 10.70
CA THR A 218 -14.32 3.37 10.41
C THR A 218 -14.76 4.54 9.55
N VAL A 219 -15.20 4.26 8.33
CA VAL A 219 -15.78 5.26 7.43
C VAL A 219 -17.28 5.31 7.70
N LYS A 220 -17.80 6.51 7.94
CA LYS A 220 -19.23 6.71 8.21
C LYS A 220 -19.78 7.96 7.56
N ARG A 221 -21.11 8.03 7.41
CA ARG A 221 -21.79 9.28 7.05
C ARG A 221 -22.25 10.02 8.30
N VAL A 222 -21.84 11.28 8.43
CA VAL A 222 -22.31 12.21 9.47
C VAL A 222 -22.90 13.43 8.77
N ASN A 223 -24.20 13.67 8.97
CA ASN A 223 -24.93 14.79 8.35
C ASN A 223 -24.75 14.84 6.82
N GLY A 224 -24.77 13.67 6.15
CA GLY A 224 -24.59 13.55 4.70
C GLY A 224 -23.15 13.57 4.21
N ALA A 225 -22.19 14.04 5.02
CA ALA A 225 -20.77 14.05 4.71
C ALA A 225 -20.08 12.74 5.13
N LEU A 226 -19.09 12.31 4.36
CA LEU A 226 -18.25 11.15 4.71
C LEU A 226 -17.15 11.58 5.66
N VAL A 227 -16.94 10.78 6.70
CA VAL A 227 -15.89 11.00 7.69
C VAL A 227 -15.22 9.68 8.03
N VAL A 228 -13.93 9.74 8.39
CA VAL A 228 -13.17 8.60 8.91
C VAL A 228 -12.97 8.81 10.42
N GLU A 229 -13.38 7.83 11.22
CA GLU A 229 -12.98 7.71 12.62
C GLU A 229 -11.77 6.78 12.75
N GLY A 230 -10.72 7.24 13.43
CA GLY A 230 -9.50 6.47 13.68
C GLY A 230 -8.23 7.30 13.50
N PRO A 231 -7.04 6.67 13.60
CA PRO A 231 -6.85 5.24 13.81
C PRO A 231 -7.18 4.79 15.24
N LYS A 232 -7.84 3.63 15.37
CA LYS A 232 -7.90 2.86 16.63
C LYS A 232 -6.85 1.76 16.56
N VAL A 233 -6.03 1.62 17.58
CA VAL A 233 -4.94 0.63 17.61
C VAL A 233 -5.33 -0.53 18.51
N PHE A 234 -5.25 -1.75 17.99
CA PHE A 234 -5.41 -2.99 18.77
C PHE A 234 -4.11 -3.77 18.73
N VAL A 235 -3.67 -4.26 19.88
CA VAL A 235 -2.47 -5.10 20.00
C VAL A 235 -2.95 -6.50 20.32
N ALA A 236 -2.47 -7.50 19.57
CA ALA A 236 -2.72 -8.90 19.92
C ALA A 236 -2.18 -9.13 21.33
N LYS A 237 -3.03 -9.57 22.27
CA LYS A 237 -2.52 -9.99 23.58
C LYS A 237 -1.61 -11.19 23.37
N ALA A 238 -0.37 -11.06 23.84
CA ALA A 238 0.60 -12.14 23.93
C ALA A 238 0.06 -13.30 24.79
#